data_AF-A0A7H0ML35-F1
#
_entry.id   AF-A0A7H0ML35-F1
#
_cell.length_a   1.000
_cell.length_b   1.000
_cell.length_c   1.000
_cell.angle_alpha   90.00
_cell.angle_beta   90.00
_cell.angle_gamma   90.00
#
_symmetry.space_group_name_H-M   'P 1'
#
loop_
_entity.id
_entity.type
_entity.pdbx_description
1 polymer ?
#
loop_
_entity_poly.entity_id
_entity_poly.type
_entity_poly.pdbx_seq_one_letter_code
_entity_poly.pdbx_strand_id
1 'polypeptide(L)'
;MSMKYTPAVLNSMIPAELEAVRESGDEERRQLSDAVMNTIPVPPGWRVNAEYRCEFGGQFPVQLRFAPDRSDRYFLCLCSPGEMLPAWTLFLLAADGGLVRILSQRDRHDPVAVSALLAQVAGLHRFNCSAATIAELMNAEVMS
;
A
#
# COMPACT_ATOMS: atom_id res chain seq x y z
N MET A 1 21.51 -11.70 -8.22
CA MET A 1 21.47 -10.78 -7.07
C MET A 1 20.47 -11.38 -6.08
N SER A 2 20.90 -11.70 -4.85
CA SER A 2 19.98 -12.22 -3.83
C SER A 2 19.07 -11.08 -3.36
N MET A 3 17.75 -11.26 -3.40
CA MET A 3 16.83 -10.25 -2.88
C MET A 3 16.93 -10.21 -1.35
N LYS A 4 17.38 -9.07 -0.78
CA LYS A 4 17.56 -8.86 0.67
C LYS A 4 16.27 -9.10 1.45
N TYR A 5 15.14 -8.66 0.90
CA TYR A 5 13.82 -8.79 1.52
C TYR A 5 12.95 -9.75 0.71
N THR A 6 13.04 -11.05 1.05
CA THR A 6 12.11 -12.05 0.52
C THR A 6 10.76 -11.96 1.23
N PRO A 7 9.67 -12.55 0.68
CA PRO A 7 8.37 -12.58 1.37
C PRO A 7 8.43 -13.20 2.79
N ALA A 8 9.33 -14.17 3.01
CA ALA A 8 9.54 -14.76 4.33
C ALA A 8 10.20 -13.78 5.30
N VAL A 9 11.20 -13.02 4.83
CA VAL A 9 11.87 -11.98 5.63
C VAL A 9 10.89 -10.85 5.96
N LEU A 10 10.13 -10.35 4.99
CA LEU A 10 9.13 -9.30 5.21
C LEU A 10 8.11 -9.70 6.29
N ASN A 11 7.67 -10.96 6.29
CA ASN A 11 6.69 -11.47 7.25
C ASN A 11 7.28 -11.84 8.62
N SER A 12 8.60 -11.89 8.76
CA SER A 12 9.25 -12.04 10.07
C SER A 12 9.60 -10.71 10.73
N MET A 13 9.60 -9.61 9.96
CA MET A 13 9.97 -8.30 10.48
C MET A 13 8.91 -7.73 11.41
N ILE A 14 9.32 -7.22 12.56
CA ILE A 14 8.46 -6.46 13.46
C ILE A 14 8.45 -4.96 13.09
N PRO A 15 7.47 -4.16 13.56
CA PRO A 15 7.41 -2.73 13.25
C PRO A 15 8.72 -1.97 13.50
N ALA A 16 9.39 -2.23 14.63
CA ALA A 16 10.65 -1.58 14.96
C ALA A 16 11.80 -1.91 13.99
N GLU A 17 11.80 -3.10 13.38
CA GLU A 17 12.81 -3.48 12.39
C GLU A 17 12.55 -2.81 11.04
N LEU A 18 11.28 -2.62 10.67
CA LEU A 18 10.92 -1.84 9.49
C LEU A 18 11.35 -0.38 9.65
N GLU A 19 11.12 0.20 10.83
CA GLU A 19 11.59 1.56 11.16
C GLU A 19 13.11 1.67 11.13
N ALA A 20 13.83 0.70 11.71
CA ALA A 20 15.29 0.67 11.65
C ALA A 20 15.81 0.65 10.20
N VAL A 21 15.11 -0.01 9.27
CA VAL A 21 15.45 0.03 7.84
C VAL A 21 15.23 1.43 7.25
N ARG A 22 14.12 2.10 7.61
CA ARG A 22 13.87 3.51 7.20
C ARG A 22 14.96 4.45 7.70
N GLU A 23 15.41 4.26 8.94
CA GLU A 23 16.45 5.07 9.59
C GLU A 23 17.87 4.80 9.07
N SER A 24 18.11 3.60 8.52
CA SER A 24 19.42 3.20 8.00
C SER A 24 19.86 3.99 6.76
N GLY A 25 18.91 4.56 6.01
CA GLY A 25 19.18 5.40 4.85
C GLY A 25 18.22 5.19 3.68
N ASP A 26 18.28 6.12 2.72
CA ASP A 26 17.42 6.13 1.53
C ASP A 26 17.54 4.85 0.69
N GLU A 27 18.75 4.28 0.59
CA GLU A 27 19.01 3.11 -0.25
C GLU A 27 18.43 1.83 0.37
N GLU A 28 18.61 1.65 1.68
CA GLU A 28 18.02 0.56 2.46
C GLU A 28 16.50 0.60 2.40
N ARG A 29 15.93 1.80 2.55
CA ARG A 29 14.49 2.03 2.41
C ARG A 29 14.01 1.75 1.00
N ARG A 30 14.74 2.22 -0.02
CA ARG A 30 14.40 1.94 -1.43
C ARG A 30 14.37 0.46 -1.72
N GLN A 31 15.36 -0.31 -1.27
CA GLN A 31 15.37 -1.77 -1.45
C GLN A 31 14.18 -2.45 -0.76
N LEU A 32 13.77 -1.97 0.42
CA LEU A 32 12.60 -2.49 1.14
C LEU A 32 11.30 -2.16 0.38
N SER A 33 11.11 -0.89 -0.01
CA SER A 33 9.98 -0.43 -0.80
C SER A 33 9.87 -1.18 -2.14
N ASP A 34 10.98 -1.34 -2.86
CA ASP A 34 11.05 -2.09 -4.11
C ASP A 34 10.67 -3.56 -3.90
N ALA A 35 11.15 -4.19 -2.82
CA ALA A 35 10.81 -5.58 -2.51
C ALA A 35 9.31 -5.76 -2.26
N VAL A 36 8.67 -4.87 -1.49
CA VAL A 36 7.23 -4.92 -1.24
C VAL A 36 6.45 -4.65 -2.54
N MET A 37 6.83 -3.59 -3.28
CA MET A 37 6.18 -3.23 -4.55
C MET A 37 6.22 -4.38 -5.56
N ASN A 38 7.34 -5.08 -5.67
CA ASN A 38 7.51 -6.20 -6.60
C ASN A 38 6.65 -7.44 -6.26
N THR A 39 6.07 -7.51 -5.06
CA THR A 39 5.17 -8.62 -4.69
C THR A 39 3.72 -8.39 -5.11
N ILE A 40 3.34 -7.17 -5.49
CA ILE A 40 1.94 -6.79 -5.76
C ILE A 40 1.77 -6.49 -7.25
N PRO A 41 1.07 -7.37 -8.00
CA PRO A 41 0.65 -7.07 -9.36
C PRO A 41 -0.20 -5.81 -9.46
N VAL A 42 0.16 -4.92 -10.39
CA VAL A 42 -0.58 -3.70 -10.67
C VAL A 42 -1.70 -3.98 -11.67
N PRO A 43 -2.96 -3.55 -11.42
CA PRO A 43 -4.05 -3.71 -12.38
C PRO A 43 -3.75 -3.03 -13.73
N PRO A 44 -4.27 -3.55 -14.87
CA PRO A 44 -4.08 -2.89 -16.17
C PRO A 44 -4.62 -1.46 -16.19
N GLY A 45 -3.83 -0.51 -16.71
CA GLY A 45 -4.16 0.92 -16.75
C GLY A 45 -4.01 1.65 -15.40
N TRP A 46 -3.31 1.01 -14.46
CA TRP A 46 -2.92 1.60 -13.18
C TRP A 46 -1.38 1.66 -13.09
N ARG A 47 -0.93 2.52 -12.19
CA ARG A 47 0.46 2.69 -11.79
C ARG A 47 0.61 2.51 -10.29
N VAL A 48 1.81 2.11 -9.88
CA VAL A 48 2.27 2.11 -8.50
C VAL A 48 3.47 3.02 -8.36
N ASN A 49 3.51 3.82 -7.30
CA ASN A 49 4.70 4.57 -6.89
C ASN A 49 4.99 4.29 -5.44
N ALA A 50 6.25 3.99 -5.12
CA ALA A 50 6.71 3.90 -3.75
C ALA A 50 7.22 5.25 -3.24
N GLU A 51 7.13 5.46 -1.93
CA GLU A 51 7.90 6.49 -1.25
C GLU A 51 9.32 5.99 -1.01
N TYR A 52 10.30 6.82 -1.38
CA TYR A 52 11.71 6.52 -1.16
C TYR A 52 12.34 7.45 -0.12
N ARG A 53 11.75 8.64 0.06
CA ARG A 53 12.16 9.66 1.03
C ARG A 53 10.92 10.26 1.69
N CYS A 54 10.51 11.45 1.29
CA CYS A 54 9.39 12.17 1.89
C CYS A 54 8.40 12.64 0.82
N GLU A 55 8.39 12.01 -0.37
CA GLU A 55 7.51 12.38 -1.47
C GLU A 55 6.04 12.37 -1.07
N PHE A 56 5.69 11.55 -0.09
CA PHE A 56 4.35 11.38 0.45
C PHE A 56 4.24 11.66 1.97
N GLY A 57 5.24 12.32 2.56
CA GLY A 57 5.28 12.72 3.98
C GLY A 57 6.27 11.97 4.87
N GLY A 58 6.86 10.86 4.40
CA GLY A 58 7.96 10.16 5.09
C GLY A 58 7.55 9.40 6.36
N GLN A 59 6.25 9.18 6.57
CA GLN A 59 5.69 8.71 7.84
C GLN A 59 5.82 7.21 8.07
N PHE A 60 5.87 6.40 7.01
CA PHE A 60 5.88 4.94 7.10
C PHE A 60 7.18 4.37 6.53
N PRO A 61 7.71 3.27 7.07
CA PRO A 61 8.85 2.58 6.48
C PRO A 61 8.66 2.28 4.99
N VAL A 62 7.49 1.75 4.64
CA VAL A 62 7.06 1.56 3.26
C VAL A 62 5.68 2.21 3.06
N GLN A 63 5.58 3.03 2.02
CA GLN A 63 4.31 3.52 1.53
C GLN A 63 4.23 3.35 0.00
N LEU A 64 3.21 2.64 -0.48
CA LEU A 64 2.94 2.46 -1.90
C LEU A 64 1.61 3.11 -2.27
N ARG A 65 1.60 3.92 -3.34
CA ARG A 65 0.38 4.53 -3.89
C ARG A 65 0.03 3.90 -5.23
N PHE A 66 -1.18 3.33 -5.30
CA PHE A 66 -1.76 2.77 -6.51
C PHE A 66 -2.84 3.69 -7.04
N ALA A 67 -2.76 4.08 -8.31
CA ALA A 67 -3.73 4.96 -8.93
C ALA A 67 -3.96 4.60 -10.40
N PRO A 68 -5.16 4.85 -10.97
CA PRO A 68 -5.37 4.77 -12.41
C PRO A 68 -4.48 5.79 -13.16
N ASP A 69 -3.93 5.43 -14.32
CA ASP A 69 -2.95 6.26 -15.05
C ASP A 69 -3.49 7.63 -15.49
N ARG A 70 -4.81 7.72 -15.71
CA ARG A 70 -5.48 8.90 -16.29
C ARG A 70 -6.53 9.51 -15.35
N SER A 71 -6.48 9.20 -14.06
CA SER A 71 -7.43 9.70 -13.07
C SER A 71 -6.72 9.96 -11.75
N ASP A 72 -6.98 11.14 -11.19
CA ASP A 72 -6.48 11.60 -9.89
C ASP A 72 -7.58 11.60 -8.80
N ARG A 73 -8.80 11.17 -9.14
CA ARG A 73 -9.99 11.20 -8.25
C ARG A 73 -9.81 10.50 -6.91
N TYR A 74 -8.98 9.48 -6.85
CA TYR A 74 -8.64 8.73 -5.66
C TYR A 74 -7.40 7.88 -5.92
N PHE A 75 -6.83 7.36 -4.86
CA PHE A 75 -5.76 6.38 -4.92
C PHE A 75 -5.86 5.43 -3.73
N LEU A 76 -5.28 4.24 -3.89
CA LEU A 76 -5.06 3.34 -2.77
C LEU A 76 -3.66 3.55 -2.21
N CYS A 77 -3.54 3.45 -0.89
CA CYS A 77 -2.28 3.61 -0.19
C CYS A 77 -2.03 2.39 0.69
N LEU A 78 -1.01 1.59 0.37
CA LEU A 78 -0.55 0.52 1.25
C LEU A 78 0.58 1.06 2.13
N CYS A 79 0.40 1.01 3.45
CA CYS A 79 1.40 1.40 4.42
C CYS A 79 1.85 0.19 5.24
N SER A 80 3.15 0.08 5.51
CA SER A 80 3.69 -0.92 6.40
C SER A 80 3.41 -0.60 7.88
N PRO A 81 3.53 -1.60 8.77
CA PRO A 81 3.66 -1.35 10.19
C PRO A 81 4.88 -0.46 10.48
N GLY A 82 4.83 0.25 11.60
CA GLY A 82 5.86 1.17 12.07
C GLY A 82 5.39 1.91 13.33
N GLU A 83 5.89 3.11 13.55
CA GLU A 83 5.46 3.97 14.67
C GLU A 83 4.00 4.42 14.51
N MET A 84 3.57 4.64 13.27
CA MET A 84 2.25 5.21 12.96
C MET A 84 1.14 4.16 12.87
N LEU A 85 1.46 2.92 12.52
CA LEU A 85 0.48 1.85 12.31
C LEU A 85 0.99 0.53 12.90
N PRO A 86 0.12 -0.23 13.59
CA PRO A 86 0.51 -1.52 14.16
C PRO A 86 0.61 -2.64 13.12
N ALA A 87 -0.01 -2.46 11.95
CA ALA A 87 -0.24 -3.52 10.97
C ALA A 87 -0.20 -2.96 9.53
N TRP A 88 0.03 -3.84 8.55
CA TRP A 88 -0.07 -3.50 7.12
C TRP A 88 -1.48 -3.04 6.82
N THR A 89 -1.62 -1.80 6.35
CA THR A 89 -2.93 -1.18 6.19
C THR A 89 -3.08 -0.64 4.77
N LEU A 90 -4.17 -1.04 4.10
CA LEU A 90 -4.54 -0.54 2.78
C LEU A 90 -5.67 0.47 2.92
N PHE A 91 -5.41 1.71 2.55
CA PHE A 91 -6.36 2.80 2.56
C PHE A 91 -6.92 3.07 1.17
N LEU A 92 -8.18 3.48 1.10
CA LEU A 92 -8.74 4.23 -0.01
C LEU A 92 -8.75 5.72 0.38
N LEU A 93 -8.08 6.54 -0.42
CA LEU A 93 -7.92 7.98 -0.18
C LEU A 93 -8.53 8.78 -1.33
N ALA A 94 -9.13 9.92 -1.01
CA ALA A 94 -9.59 10.90 -1.99
C ALA A 94 -8.39 11.59 -2.67
N ALA A 95 -8.65 12.33 -3.76
CA ALA A 95 -7.63 13.05 -4.53
C ALA A 95 -6.75 13.99 -3.69
N ASP A 96 -7.33 14.61 -2.67
CA ASP A 96 -6.68 15.52 -1.73
C ASP A 96 -5.92 14.79 -0.59
N GLY A 97 -5.93 13.46 -0.59
CA GLY A 97 -5.33 12.63 0.45
C GLY A 97 -6.24 12.36 1.65
N GLY A 98 -7.49 12.86 1.64
CA GLY A 98 -8.46 12.59 2.70
C GLY A 98 -8.79 11.09 2.80
N LEU A 99 -8.82 10.56 4.03
CA LEU A 99 -9.19 9.17 4.26
C LEU A 99 -10.66 8.93 3.91
N VAL A 100 -10.92 8.02 2.98
CA VAL A 100 -12.27 7.58 2.63
C VAL A 100 -12.62 6.31 3.39
N ARG A 101 -11.76 5.28 3.32
CA ARG A 101 -12.00 3.99 3.98
C ARG A 101 -10.70 3.21 4.20
N ILE A 102 -10.64 2.42 5.28
CA ILE A 102 -9.64 1.35 5.45
C ILE A 102 -10.19 0.08 4.78
N LEU A 103 -9.47 -0.44 3.78
CA LEU A 103 -9.89 -1.61 3.00
C LEU A 103 -9.32 -2.93 3.54
N SER A 104 -8.19 -2.87 4.24
CA SER A 104 -7.66 -4.02 4.96
C SER A 104 -6.65 -3.59 6.01
N GLN A 105 -6.58 -4.34 7.10
CA GLN A 105 -5.50 -4.25 8.09
C GLN A 105 -5.06 -5.68 8.45
N ARG A 106 -3.76 -5.97 8.36
CA ARG A 106 -3.20 -7.32 8.58
C ARG A 106 -1.82 -7.25 9.23
N ASP A 107 -1.56 -8.13 10.19
CA ASP A 107 -0.25 -8.21 10.86
C ASP A 107 0.87 -8.65 9.92
N ARG A 108 0.50 -9.34 8.84
CA ARG A 108 1.43 -9.89 7.85
C ARG A 108 1.22 -9.23 6.50
N HIS A 109 2.32 -9.11 5.75
CA HIS A 109 2.29 -8.71 4.36
C HIS A 109 1.63 -9.81 3.52
N ASP A 110 0.44 -9.51 3.01
CA ASP A 110 -0.39 -10.43 2.21
C ASP A 110 -0.64 -9.82 0.81
N PRO A 111 0.28 -10.05 -0.15
CA PRO A 111 0.15 -9.52 -1.50
C PRO A 111 -1.11 -10.04 -2.22
N VAL A 112 -1.57 -11.25 -1.91
CA VAL A 112 -2.74 -11.86 -2.56
C VAL A 112 -4.00 -11.11 -2.17
N ALA A 113 -4.20 -10.85 -0.87
CA ALA A 113 -5.34 -10.09 -0.38
C ALA A 113 -5.32 -8.64 -0.90
N VAL A 114 -4.17 -7.97 -0.86
CA VAL A 114 -4.02 -6.60 -1.39
C VAL A 114 -4.33 -6.56 -2.89
N SER A 115 -3.82 -7.52 -3.67
CA SER A 115 -4.07 -7.59 -5.11
C SER A 115 -5.54 -7.85 -5.44
N ALA A 116 -6.23 -8.67 -4.64
CA ALA A 116 -7.67 -8.91 -4.81
C ALA A 116 -8.49 -7.62 -4.58
N LEU A 117 -8.14 -6.83 -3.55
CA LEU A 117 -8.77 -5.53 -3.29
C LEU A 117 -8.47 -4.51 -4.40
N LEU A 118 -7.22 -4.44 -4.86
CA LEU A 118 -6.84 -3.60 -6.00
C LEU A 118 -7.63 -3.95 -7.26
N ALA A 119 -7.80 -5.25 -7.56
CA ALA A 119 -8.57 -5.71 -8.70
C ALA A 119 -10.07 -5.34 -8.58
N GLN A 120 -10.66 -5.44 -7.38
CA GLN A 120 -12.04 -5.02 -7.14
C GLN A 120 -12.22 -3.52 -7.37
N VAL A 121 -11.34 -2.69 -6.79
CA VAL A 121 -11.39 -1.23 -7.00
C VAL A 121 -11.15 -0.87 -8.47
N ALA A 122 -10.22 -1.53 -9.15
CA ALA A 122 -10.00 -1.34 -10.58
C ALA A 122 -11.22 -1.74 -11.42
N GLY A 123 -11.95 -2.78 -11.03
CA GLY A 123 -13.24 -3.16 -11.64
C GLY A 123 -14.28 -2.05 -11.49
N LEU A 124 -14.46 -1.52 -10.28
CA LEU A 124 -15.39 -0.42 -10.00
C LEU A 124 -14.99 0.89 -10.69
N HIS A 125 -13.68 1.15 -10.83
CA HIS A 125 -13.16 2.31 -11.56
C HIS A 125 -13.69 2.36 -13.01
N ARG A 126 -13.81 1.20 -13.68
CA ARG A 126 -14.30 1.10 -15.06
C ARG A 126 -15.76 1.53 -15.22
N PHE A 127 -16.54 1.48 -14.13
CA PHE A 127 -17.91 1.99 -14.07
C PHE A 127 -18.00 3.45 -13.64
N ASN A 128 -16.86 4.15 -13.64
CA ASN A 128 -16.74 5.56 -13.28
C ASN A 128 -17.17 5.88 -11.83
N CYS A 129 -17.14 4.88 -10.93
CA CYS A 129 -17.51 5.05 -9.53
C CYS A 129 -16.61 6.07 -8.82
N SER A 130 -17.21 6.87 -7.94
CA SER A 130 -16.50 7.76 -7.03
C SER A 130 -15.82 6.98 -5.90
N ALA A 131 -14.90 7.62 -5.16
CA ALA A 131 -14.28 6.99 -3.99
C ALA A 131 -15.32 6.58 -2.93
N ALA A 132 -16.35 7.40 -2.70
CA ALA A 132 -17.43 7.10 -1.78
C ALA A 132 -18.25 5.88 -2.24
N THR A 133 -18.62 5.84 -3.52
CA THR A 133 -19.34 4.70 -4.10
C THR A 133 -18.51 3.41 -4.04
N ILE A 134 -17.20 3.50 -4.28
CA ILE A 134 -16.30 2.36 -4.11
C ILE A 134 -16.30 1.91 -2.65
N ALA A 135 -16.16 2.85 -1.72
CA ALA A 135 -16.19 2.55 -0.29
C ALA A 135 -17.50 1.87 0.12
N GLU A 136 -18.65 2.21 -0.46
CA GLU A 136 -19.93 1.54 -0.18
C GLU A 136 -20.01 0.13 -0.77
N LEU A 137 -19.50 -0.07 -1.99
CA LEU A 137 -19.61 -1.33 -2.73
C LEU A 137 -18.54 -2.36 -2.36
N MET A 138 -17.43 -1.94 -1.75
CA MET A 138 -16.35 -2.84 -1.34
C MET A 138 -16.80 -3.71 -0.16
N ASN A 139 -16.85 -5.03 -0.39
CA ASN A 139 -16.92 -6.05 0.66
C ASN A 139 -15.52 -6.23 1.28
N ALA A 140 -15.00 -5.17 1.89
CA ALA A 140 -13.73 -5.17 2.59
C ALA A 140 -13.95 -5.57 4.07
N GLU A 141 -13.24 -6.60 4.52
CA GLU A 141 -13.17 -6.97 5.93
C GLU A 141 -12.32 -5.95 6.69
N VAL A 142 -12.96 -5.18 7.59
CA VAL A 142 -12.24 -4.49 8.65
C VAL A 142 -12.18 -5.46 9.82
N MET A 143 -11.15 -6.31 9.87
CA MET A 143 -10.91 -7.10 11.06
C MET A 143 -10.15 -6.24 12.08
N SER A 144 -10.81 -6.00 13.21
CA SER A 144 -10.25 -5.43 14.44
C SER A 144 -9.31 -6.38 15.14
#